data_AF-A0A2V8UCN3-F1
#
_entry.id   AF-A0A2V8UCN3-F1
#
_cell.length_a   1.000
_cell.length_b   1.000
_cell.length_c   1.000
_cell.angle_alpha   90.00
_cell.angle_beta   90.00
_cell.angle_gamma   90.00
#
_symmetry.space_group_name_H-M   'P 1'
#
loop_
_entity.id
_entity.type
_entity.pdbx_description
1 polymer ?
#
loop_
_entity_poly.entity_id
_entity_poly.type
_entity_poly.pdbx_seq_one_letter_code
_entity_poly.pdbx_strand_id
1 'polypeptide(L)'
;MWVRCAAVPRSSPFVITLSPAEEAELRRRAGKYTLPYFQVQRAKMILYAAEGMPHHEIAACLDTRREVVSLWRKRFFADRLSGLEQHARPGRPRTFPPRSRRSG
;
A
#
# COMPACT_ATOMS: atom_id res chain seq x y z
N MET A 1 -8.43 -12.28 -13.94
CA MET A 1 -9.51 -11.37 -14.33
C MET A 1 -9.37 -10.06 -13.57
N TRP A 2 -8.62 -9.08 -14.07
CA TRP A 2 -8.60 -7.72 -13.53
C TRP A 2 -8.68 -6.72 -14.67
N VAL A 3 -9.45 -5.67 -14.44
CA VAL A 3 -10.33 -5.00 -15.39
C VAL A 3 -9.65 -3.77 -16.00
N ARG A 4 -9.75 -3.66 -17.34
CA ARG A 4 -9.77 -2.47 -18.22
C ARG A 4 -9.13 -1.18 -17.65
N CYS A 5 -7.99 -0.78 -18.19
CA CYS A 5 -7.53 0.61 -18.14
C CYS A 5 -8.31 1.44 -19.17
N ALA A 6 -9.50 1.93 -18.79
CA ALA A 6 -10.13 3.06 -19.45
C ALA A 6 -9.24 4.30 -19.26
N ALA A 7 -9.11 5.13 -20.29
CA ALA A 7 -8.41 6.41 -20.26
C ALA A 7 -9.00 7.30 -19.14
N VAL A 8 -8.23 7.54 -18.08
CA VAL A 8 -8.65 8.39 -16.95
C VAL A 8 -8.03 9.78 -17.15
N PRO A 9 -8.80 10.89 -16.98
CA PRO A 9 -8.28 12.24 -17.12
C PRO A 9 -7.05 12.47 -16.24
N ARG A 10 -6.14 13.31 -16.75
CA ARG A 10 -4.79 13.59 -16.20
C ARG A 10 -4.76 14.17 -14.78
N SER A 11 -5.91 14.46 -14.20
CA SER A 11 -6.06 14.95 -12.82
C SER A 11 -6.98 14.03 -12.05
N SER A 12 -6.54 13.57 -10.88
CA SER A 12 -7.28 12.60 -10.11
C SER A 12 -8.17 13.26 -9.05
N PRO A 13 -9.45 12.88 -8.92
CA PRO A 13 -10.40 13.50 -8.01
C PRO A 13 -10.23 13.09 -6.54
N PHE A 14 -9.25 12.23 -6.20
CA PHE A 14 -9.02 11.78 -4.83
C PHE A 14 -8.01 12.69 -4.14
N VAL A 15 -8.50 13.78 -3.56
CA VAL A 15 -7.71 14.65 -2.67
C VAL A 15 -7.50 13.91 -1.36
N ILE A 16 -6.24 13.60 -1.04
CA ILE A 16 -5.86 12.99 0.24
C ILE A 16 -5.47 14.12 1.18
N THR A 17 -6.38 14.50 2.08
CA THR A 17 -6.05 15.38 3.20
C THR A 17 -5.47 14.54 4.33
N LEU A 18 -4.19 14.75 4.63
CA LEU A 18 -3.50 14.13 5.76
C LEU A 18 -3.63 15.02 6.99
N SER A 19 -3.84 14.40 8.15
CA SER A 19 -3.61 15.05 9.45
C SER A 19 -2.10 15.22 9.70
N PRO A 20 -1.66 16.25 10.44
CA PRO A 20 -0.25 16.41 10.81
C PRO A 20 0.35 15.16 11.48
N ALA A 21 -0.46 14.44 12.26
CA ALA A 21 -0.04 13.18 12.88
C ALA A 21 0.18 12.06 11.86
N GLU A 22 -0.68 11.98 10.83
CA GLU A 22 -0.54 11.00 9.73
C GLU A 22 0.67 11.32 8.86
N GLU A 23 0.89 12.60 8.54
CA GLU A 23 2.04 13.06 7.77
C GLU A 23 3.36 12.76 8.50
N ALA A 24 3.42 13.03 9.82
CA ALA A 24 4.58 12.71 10.63
C ALA A 24 4.88 11.21 10.66
N GLU A 25 3.85 10.37 10.79
CA GLU A 25 3.98 8.91 10.76
C GLU A 25 4.47 8.42 9.39
N LEU A 26 3.91 8.94 8.30
CA LEU A 26 4.33 8.61 6.93
C LEU A 26 5.77 9.03 6.66
N ARG A 27 6.18 10.23 7.08
CA ARG A 27 7.57 10.68 6.98
C ARG A 27 8.52 9.81 7.80
N ARG A 28 8.13 9.42 9.02
CA ARG A 28 8.91 8.50 9.85
C ARG A 28 9.10 7.16 9.16
N ARG A 29 8.07 6.61 8.53
CA ARG A 29 8.13 5.36 7.75
C ARG A 29 8.99 5.52 6.50
N ALA A 30 8.87 6.65 5.80
CA ALA A 30 9.66 6.96 4.61
C ALA A 30 11.17 7.10 4.89
N GLY A 31 11.54 7.50 6.12
CA GLY A 31 12.93 7.66 6.55
C GLY A 31 13.57 6.41 7.20
N LYS A 32 12.79 5.38 7.56
CA LYS A 32 13.33 4.17 8.23
C LYS A 32 13.81 3.15 7.19
N TYR A 33 15.14 3.02 7.07
CA TYR A 33 15.80 2.03 6.22
C TYR A 33 15.67 0.57 6.69
N THR A 34 15.27 0.34 7.94
CA THR A 34 15.05 -1.01 8.48
C THR A 34 13.74 -1.64 7.98
N LEU A 35 12.86 -0.84 7.37
CA LEU A 35 11.59 -1.31 6.86
C LEU A 35 11.74 -1.87 5.43
N PRO A 36 10.89 -2.82 5.03
CA PRO A 36 10.87 -3.31 3.66
C PRO A 36 10.69 -2.16 2.67
N TYR A 37 11.44 -2.20 1.56
CA TYR A 37 11.43 -1.17 0.52
C TYR A 37 10.02 -0.77 0.05
N PHE A 38 9.09 -1.73 -0.03
CA PHE A 38 7.70 -1.46 -0.42
C PHE A 38 6.92 -0.60 0.59
N GLN A 39 7.23 -0.65 1.89
CA GLN A 39 6.58 0.21 2.89
C GLN A 39 7.04 1.66 2.73
N VAL A 40 8.35 1.85 2.54
CA VAL A 40 8.95 3.15 2.27
C VAL A 40 8.37 3.76 0.99
N GLN A 41 8.29 2.99 -0.10
CA GLN A 41 7.69 3.44 -1.35
C GLN A 41 6.21 3.83 -1.17
N ARG A 42 5.40 3.02 -0.48
CA ARG A 42 3.97 3.32 -0.26
C ARG A 42 3.77 4.58 0.58
N ALA A 43 4.59 4.78 1.61
CA ALA A 43 4.54 6.00 2.42
C ALA A 43 4.84 7.24 1.56
N LYS A 44 5.88 7.18 0.71
CA LYS A 44 6.21 8.24 -0.25
C LYS A 44 5.08 8.48 -1.26
N MET A 45 4.44 7.43 -1.78
CA MET A 45 3.28 7.57 -2.70
C MET A 45 2.15 8.40 -2.09
N ILE A 46 1.82 8.18 -0.81
CA ILE A 46 0.74 8.90 -0.13
C ILE A 46 1.15 10.33 0.22
N LEU A 47 2.41 10.56 0.60
CA LEU A 47 2.93 11.91 0.84
C LEU A 47 2.82 12.78 -0.44
N TYR A 48 3.32 12.29 -1.57
CA TYR A 48 3.18 13.01 -2.84
C TYR A 48 1.72 13.17 -3.27
N ALA A 49 0.86 12.21 -2.92
CA ALA A 49 -0.56 12.32 -3.18
C ALA A 49 -1.25 13.40 -2.35
N ALA A 50 -0.80 13.62 -1.12
CA ALA A 50 -1.27 14.68 -0.25
C ALA A 50 -0.75 16.06 -0.68
N GLU A 51 0.45 16.12 -1.27
CA GLU A 51 0.99 17.31 -1.93
C GLU A 51 0.24 17.68 -3.22
N GLY A 52 -0.71 16.85 -3.67
CA GLY A 52 -1.54 17.11 -4.85
C GLY A 52 -0.92 16.66 -6.17
N MET A 53 0.20 15.92 -6.15
CA MET A 53 0.81 15.42 -7.38
C MET A 53 -0.12 14.46 -8.13
N PRO A 54 -0.12 14.47 -9.47
CA PRO A 54 -0.89 13.54 -10.28
C PRO A 54 -0.26 12.13 -10.29
N HIS A 55 -1.06 11.12 -10.58
CA HIS A 55 -0.64 9.71 -10.50
C HIS A 55 0.57 9.36 -11.37
N HIS A 56 0.70 10.03 -12.52
CA HIS A 56 1.75 9.75 -13.49
C HIS A 56 3.12 10.30 -13.04
N GLU A 57 3.14 11.48 -12.40
CA GLU A 57 4.36 12.03 -11.81
C GLU A 57 4.82 11.19 -10.62
N ILE A 58 3.90 10.79 -9.75
CA ILE A 58 4.22 9.90 -8.61
C ILE A 58 4.78 8.56 -9.13
N ALA A 59 4.16 8.01 -10.17
CA ALA A 59 4.61 6.77 -10.80
C ALA A 59 6.02 6.90 -11.38
N ALA A 60 6.31 8.00 -12.08
CA ALA A 60 7.63 8.27 -12.64
C ALA A 60 8.69 8.50 -11.55
N CYS A 61 8.35 9.24 -10.48
CA CYS A 61 9.27 9.54 -9.38
C CYS A 61 9.66 8.28 -8.57
N LEU A 62 8.72 7.33 -8.43
CA LEU A 62 8.91 6.12 -7.64
C LEU A 62 9.17 4.85 -8.47
N ASP A 63 9.39 5.01 -9.78
CA ASP A 63 9.56 3.92 -10.75
C ASP A 63 8.50 2.82 -10.60
N THR A 64 7.25 3.23 -10.41
CA THR A 64 6.12 2.33 -10.19
C THR A 64 5.04 2.49 -11.25
N ARG A 65 4.08 1.58 -11.28
CA ARG A 65 2.95 1.66 -12.21
C ARG A 65 1.86 2.59 -11.66
N ARG A 66 1.24 3.39 -12.53
CA ARG A 66 0.08 4.25 -12.20
C ARG A 66 -1.07 3.51 -11.49
N GLU A 67 -1.27 2.24 -11.83
CA GLU A 67 -2.29 1.38 -11.24
C GLU A 67 -2.01 1.09 -9.76
N VAL A 68 -0.73 0.91 -9.41
CA VAL A 68 -0.28 0.69 -8.03
C VAL A 68 -0.57 1.94 -7.21
N VAL A 69 -0.26 3.12 -7.73
CA VAL A 69 -0.56 4.40 -7.07
C VAL A 69 -2.07 4.55 -6.84
N SER A 70 -2.89 4.28 -7.86
CA SER A 70 -4.36 4.37 -7.74
C SER A 70 -4.92 3.38 -6.71
N LEU A 71 -4.39 2.16 -6.67
CA LEU A 71 -4.78 1.15 -5.68
C LEU A 71 -4.47 1.61 -4.25
N TRP A 72 -3.25 2.10 -4.00
CA TRP A 72 -2.86 2.54 -2.68
C TRP A 72 -3.59 3.80 -2.23
N ARG A 73 -3.88 4.74 -3.14
CA ARG A 73 -4.74 5.90 -2.84
C ARG A 73 -6.13 5.46 -2.38
N LYS A 74 -6.76 4.53 -3.09
CA LYS A 74 -8.09 3.98 -2.70
C LYS A 74 -8.04 3.28 -1.35
N ARG A 75 -7.01 2.47 -1.10
CA ARG A 75 -6.84 1.76 0.19
C ARG A 75 -6.57 2.72 1.34
N PHE A 76 -5.76 3.75 1.13
CA PHE A 76 -5.52 4.78 2.12
C PHE A 76 -6.79 5.59 2.41
N PHE A 77 -7.62 5.85 1.40
CA PHE A 77 -8.89 6.52 1.62
C PHE A 77 -9.86 5.70 2.49
N ALA A 78 -9.88 4.37 2.32
CA ALA A 78 -10.74 3.47 3.09
C ALA A 78 -10.21 3.19 4.52
N ASP A 79 -8.93 2.86 4.65
CA ASP A 79 -8.33 2.33 5.87
C ASP A 79 -7.21 3.22 6.46
N ARG A 80 -6.90 4.37 5.85
CA ARG A 80 -5.87 5.32 6.31
C ARG A 80 -4.51 4.65 6.60
N LEU A 81 -3.90 4.92 7.76
CA LEU A 81 -2.59 4.39 8.15
C LEU A 81 -2.58 2.86 8.33
N SER A 82 -3.68 2.25 8.78
CA SER A 82 -3.76 0.78 8.91
C SER A 82 -3.79 0.11 7.54
N GLY A 83 -4.39 0.75 6.54
CA GLY A 83 -4.42 0.29 5.15
C GLY A 83 -3.05 0.20 4.47
N LEU A 84 -2.07 0.96 4.95
CA LEU A 84 -0.68 0.95 4.46
C LEU A 84 0.17 -0.17 5.09
N GLU A 85 -0.25 -0.70 6.22
CA GLU A 85 0.44 -1.81 6.87
C GLU A 85 0.25 -3.08 6.03
N GLN A 86 1.31 -3.87 5.93
CA GLN A 86 1.17 -5.22 5.40
C GLN A 86 0.50 -6.03 6.50
N HIS A 87 -0.82 -6.20 6.44
CA HIS A 87 -1.48 -7.21 7.26
C HIS A 87 -0.73 -8.53 7.05
N ALA A 88 -0.20 -9.09 8.14
CA ALA A 88 0.32 -10.45 8.11
C ALA A 88 -0.79 -11.31 7.52
N ARG A 89 -0.53 -11.93 6.36
CA ARG A 89 -1.46 -12.93 5.84
C ARG A 89 -1.59 -13.96 6.96
N PRO A 90 -2.78 -14.17 7.56
CA PRO A 90 -2.93 -15.25 8.53
C PRO A 90 -2.56 -16.52 7.78
N GLY A 91 -1.38 -17.05 8.10
CA GLY A 91 -0.87 -18.26 7.50
C GLY A 91 -1.89 -19.35 7.78
N ARG A 92 -2.38 -20.02 6.73
CA ARG A 92 -3.26 -21.17 6.87
C ARG A 92 -2.63 -22.11 7.92
N PRO A 93 -3.31 -22.44 9.03
CA PRO A 93 -2.73 -23.30 10.04
C PRO A 93 -2.31 -24.62 9.37
N ARG A 94 -1.08 -25.07 9.62
CA ARG A 94 -0.59 -26.36 9.13
C ARG A 94 -1.35 -27.46 9.89
N THR A 95 -2.45 -27.95 9.32
CA THR A 95 -3.11 -29.16 9.83
C THR A 95 -2.30 -30.37 9.38
N PHE A 96 -1.31 -30.77 10.17
CA PHE A 96 -0.70 -32.09 10.03
C PHE A 96 -1.34 -32.97 11.11
N PRO A 97 -2.32 -33.84 10.78
CA PRO A 97 -2.77 -34.82 11.76
C PRO A 97 -1.63 -35.82 12.00
N PRO A 98 -1.26 -36.13 13.26
CA PRO A 98 -0.31 -37.20 13.52
C PRO A 98 -0.92 -38.52 13.03
N ARG A 99 -0.20 -39.20 12.13
CA ARG A 99 -0.55 -40.54 11.68
C ARG A 99 -0.41 -41.46 12.90
N SER A 100 -1.53 -41.83 13.52
CA SER A 100 -1.52 -42.81 14.61
C SER A 100 -0.88 -44.11 14.08
N ARG A 101 0.27 -44.48 14.65
CA ARG A 101 0.87 -45.79 14.41
C ARG A 101 -0.07 -46.82 15.03
N ARG A 102 -0.58 -47.70 14.18
CA ARG A 102 -1.36 -48.88 14.54
C ARG A 102 -0.41 -49.81 15.31
N SER A 103 -0.71 -50.05 16.59
CA SER A 103 -0.04 -51.08 17.39
C SER A 103 -0.43 -52.46 16.86
N GLY A 104 0.57 -53.33 16.70
CA GLY A 104 0.42 -54.76 16.54
C GLY A 104 0.91 -55.47 17.80
#